data_AF-A0AAE8SQD7-F1
#
_entry.id   AF-A0AAE8SQD7-F1
#
_cell.length_a   1.000
_cell.length_b   1.000
_cell.length_c   1.000
_cell.angle_alpha   90.00
_cell.angle_beta   90.00
_cell.angle_gamma   90.00
#
_symmetry.space_group_name_H-M   'P 1'
#
loop_
_entity.id
_entity.type
_entity.pdbx_description
1 polymer ?
#
loop_
_entity_poly.entity_id
_entity_poly.type
_entity_poly.pdbx_seq_one_letter_code
_entity_poly.pdbx_strand_id
1 'polypeptide(L)'
;MRTTTQKSRTTTPIQLFDDKDDFSEDKGKATGADFFFSQLNKFHESCEERADSIQSHLHKPVRIAVLDTGINQNNGAISGGLTMKHIQHQNCRSWVGDNPNNVHDCHGHGTRIVELILRAAPEADVYVCKVFNGARLQPDEAKNIAKAIRYAVDVWDVDIISMSFGLTPPSPNDAQLQAAYKDIEVAIENAGSKVFFAAAANHGSHGPRTFPANHPSVICIHASDGKGKDGGISPEPESTDDNFMTLGIALNFGDERKSGTSYAAPLAASMAAHILYVAENLLDLSESARHRLRTGRGMREMFRLMCGPRCSGGYRFVAPWVRLWTQDWHLDGDKIKNIETTVLTTDLFKY
;
A
#
# COMPACT_ATOMS: atom_id res chain seq x y z
N MET A 1 -28.62 45.76 2.39
CA MET A 1 -27.60 44.92 3.05
C MET A 1 -28.12 43.50 3.12
N ARG A 2 -27.66 42.62 2.21
CA ARG A 2 -27.98 41.19 2.26
C ARG A 2 -26.86 40.51 3.05
N THR A 3 -27.19 40.04 4.24
CA THR A 3 -26.34 39.21 5.09
C THR A 3 -26.22 37.84 4.45
N THR A 4 -25.08 37.58 3.83
CA THR A 4 -24.71 36.25 3.33
C THR A 4 -24.23 35.43 4.53
N THR A 5 -25.08 34.52 5.00
CA THR A 5 -24.72 33.54 6.03
C THR A 5 -23.66 32.61 5.44
N GLN A 6 -22.40 32.79 5.85
CA GLN A 6 -21.31 31.87 5.55
C GLN A 6 -21.65 30.52 6.23
N LYS A 7 -22.09 29.55 5.45
CA LYS A 7 -22.16 28.15 5.91
C LYS A 7 -20.72 27.70 6.20
N SER A 8 -20.42 27.54 7.49
CA SER A 8 -19.23 26.83 7.95
C SER A 8 -19.13 25.48 7.23
N ARG A 9 -18.10 25.30 6.40
CA ARG A 9 -17.74 23.99 5.86
C ARG A 9 -17.18 23.18 7.02
N THR A 10 -17.97 22.26 7.55
CA THR A 10 -17.47 21.20 8.43
C THR A 10 -16.50 20.35 7.62
N THR A 11 -15.20 20.57 7.81
CA THR A 11 -14.12 19.75 7.26
C THR A 11 -14.22 18.36 7.90
N THR A 12 -14.44 17.34 7.07
CA THR A 12 -14.49 15.95 7.54
C THR A 12 -13.09 15.46 7.88
N PRO A 13 -12.94 14.68 8.97
CA PRO A 13 -11.63 14.38 9.54
C PRO A 13 -10.81 13.35 8.76
N ILE A 14 -11.43 12.60 7.84
CA ILE A 14 -10.75 11.62 6.97
C ILE A 14 -11.07 11.91 5.51
N GLN A 15 -10.08 11.72 4.66
CA GLN A 15 -10.15 11.82 3.21
C GLN A 15 -9.62 10.54 2.56
N LEU A 16 -10.40 10.03 1.60
CA LEU A 16 -9.91 9.08 0.61
C LEU A 16 -9.25 9.88 -0.51
N PHE A 17 -8.07 9.46 -0.96
CA PHE A 17 -7.26 10.17 -1.94
C PHE A 17 -7.41 9.52 -3.32
N ASP A 18 -8.63 9.46 -3.84
CA ASP A 18 -9.00 8.93 -5.16
C ASP A 18 -9.46 10.01 -6.18
N ASP A 19 -9.06 11.26 -5.94
CA ASP A 19 -9.70 12.50 -6.42
C ASP A 19 -9.71 12.82 -7.94
N LYS A 20 -9.20 11.97 -8.85
CA LYS A 20 -9.12 12.38 -10.28
C LYS A 20 -9.49 11.29 -11.29
N ASP A 21 -10.71 11.42 -11.81
CA ASP A 21 -11.23 10.73 -13.00
C ASP A 21 -10.73 11.37 -14.32
N ASP A 22 -10.14 12.57 -14.24
CA ASP A 22 -9.76 13.40 -15.40
C ASP A 22 -8.62 12.81 -16.24
N PHE A 23 -7.85 11.84 -15.73
CA PHE A 23 -6.76 11.21 -16.50
C PHE A 23 -7.24 10.09 -17.43
N SER A 24 -8.54 9.76 -17.42
CA SER A 24 -9.13 8.83 -18.37
C SER A 24 -8.96 9.30 -19.83
N GLU A 25 -8.81 10.61 -20.06
CA GLU A 25 -8.62 11.20 -21.40
C GLU A 25 -7.15 11.37 -21.82
N ASP A 26 -6.18 11.33 -20.88
CA ASP A 26 -4.75 11.41 -21.21
C ASP A 26 -4.22 10.04 -21.66
N LYS A 27 -4.30 9.80 -22.97
CA LYS A 27 -3.80 8.57 -23.62
C LYS A 27 -2.34 8.25 -23.25
N GLY A 28 -1.51 9.28 -23.04
CA GLY A 28 -0.10 9.11 -22.69
C GLY A 28 0.10 8.54 -21.29
N LYS A 29 -0.68 9.00 -20.32
CA LYS A 29 -0.68 8.48 -18.95
C LYS A 29 -1.26 7.07 -18.88
N ALA A 30 -2.37 6.82 -19.58
CA ALA A 30 -2.97 5.49 -19.70
C ALA A 30 -1.99 4.44 -20.25
N THR A 31 -1.32 4.76 -21.36
CA THR A 31 -0.31 3.89 -21.98
C THR A 31 0.87 3.61 -21.04
N GLY A 32 1.29 4.63 -20.28
CA GLY A 32 2.34 4.46 -19.26
C GLY A 32 1.91 3.50 -18.15
N ALA A 33 0.69 3.64 -17.63
CA ALA A 33 0.16 2.76 -16.59
C ALA A 33 0.06 1.30 -17.09
N ASP A 34 -0.39 1.09 -18.32
CA ASP A 34 -0.48 -0.24 -18.91
C ASP A 34 0.90 -0.87 -19.13
N PHE A 35 1.87 -0.06 -19.56
CA PHE A 35 3.27 -0.50 -19.66
C PHE A 35 3.83 -0.91 -18.30
N PHE A 36 3.54 -0.17 -17.24
CA PHE A 36 3.95 -0.54 -15.88
C PHE A 36 3.40 -1.91 -15.47
N PHE A 37 2.12 -2.18 -15.69
CA PHE A 37 1.53 -3.50 -15.40
C PHE A 37 2.13 -4.60 -16.28
N SER A 38 2.48 -4.31 -17.54
CA SER A 38 3.21 -5.27 -18.37
C SER A 38 4.59 -5.62 -17.79
N GLN A 39 5.29 -4.67 -17.16
CA GLN A 39 6.55 -4.95 -16.47
C GLN A 39 6.32 -5.73 -15.16
N LEU A 40 5.25 -5.42 -14.43
CA LEU A 40 4.86 -6.15 -13.22
C LEU A 40 4.56 -7.62 -13.53
N ASN A 41 3.80 -7.90 -14.59
CA ASN A 41 3.49 -9.28 -15.00
C ASN A 41 4.75 -10.05 -15.39
N LYS A 42 5.69 -9.43 -16.12
CA LYS A 42 6.99 -10.07 -16.43
C LYS A 42 7.78 -10.41 -15.17
N PHE A 43 7.71 -9.55 -14.16
CA PHE A 43 8.34 -9.82 -12.87
C PHE A 43 7.64 -10.98 -12.14
N HIS A 44 6.31 -11.06 -12.18
CA HIS A 44 5.56 -12.22 -11.66
C HIS A 44 5.96 -13.53 -12.36
N GLU A 45 5.92 -13.55 -13.69
CA GLU A 45 6.33 -14.70 -14.51
C GLU A 45 7.76 -15.17 -14.15
N SER A 46 8.69 -14.22 -13.95
CA SER A 46 10.07 -14.57 -13.54
C SER A 46 10.16 -15.21 -12.15
N CYS A 47 9.26 -14.84 -11.22
CA CYS A 47 9.21 -15.42 -9.89
C CYS A 47 8.59 -16.83 -9.93
N GLU A 48 7.54 -17.01 -10.72
CA GLU A 48 6.90 -18.33 -10.93
C GLU A 48 7.88 -19.31 -11.58
N GLU A 49 8.52 -18.93 -12.68
CA GLU A 49 9.53 -19.76 -13.35
C GLU A 49 10.69 -20.12 -12.42
N ARG A 50 11.10 -19.19 -11.54
CA ARG A 50 12.11 -19.46 -10.52
C ARG A 50 11.62 -20.49 -9.52
N ALA A 51 10.41 -20.33 -8.99
CA ALA A 51 9.81 -21.23 -8.02
C ALA A 51 9.72 -22.67 -8.56
N ASP A 52 9.31 -22.82 -9.83
CA ASP A 52 9.26 -24.10 -10.53
C ASP A 52 10.67 -24.70 -10.69
N SER A 53 11.65 -23.88 -11.07
CA SER A 53 13.03 -24.33 -11.29
C SER A 53 13.68 -24.94 -10.04
N ILE A 54 13.34 -24.43 -8.85
CA ILE A 54 13.88 -24.89 -7.57
C ILE A 54 12.97 -25.88 -6.85
N GLN A 55 11.85 -26.26 -7.45
CA GLN A 55 10.84 -27.13 -6.83
C GLN A 55 10.41 -26.61 -5.46
N SER A 56 10.20 -25.29 -5.35
CA SER A 56 9.77 -24.67 -4.10
C SER A 56 8.34 -25.11 -3.76
N HIS A 57 8.21 -26.16 -2.94
CA HIS A 57 6.91 -26.71 -2.52
C HIS A 57 6.36 -26.08 -1.24
N LEU A 58 7.15 -25.24 -0.56
CA LEU A 58 6.74 -24.52 0.65
C LEU A 58 6.34 -23.11 0.25
N HIS A 59 5.03 -22.87 0.08
CA HIS A 59 4.50 -21.51 -0.07
C HIS A 59 4.16 -20.97 1.31
N LYS A 60 4.99 -20.06 1.82
CA LYS A 60 4.57 -19.18 2.93
C LYS A 60 3.99 -17.90 2.32
N PRO A 61 2.66 -17.77 2.22
CA PRO A 61 2.05 -16.56 1.70
C PRO A 61 2.33 -15.39 2.64
N VAL A 62 2.54 -14.21 2.04
CA VAL A 62 2.68 -12.96 2.78
C VAL A 62 1.30 -12.41 3.07
N ARG A 63 1.07 -11.96 4.30
CA ARG A 63 -0.25 -11.50 4.74
C ARG A 63 -0.36 -9.98 4.69
N ILE A 64 -1.33 -9.47 3.95
CA ILE A 64 -1.57 -8.03 3.81
C ILE A 64 -2.94 -7.68 4.41
N ALA A 65 -2.96 -6.86 5.45
CA ALA A 65 -4.20 -6.24 5.93
C ALA A 65 -4.49 -4.93 5.18
N VAL A 66 -5.73 -4.76 4.73
CA VAL A 66 -6.24 -3.58 4.05
C VAL A 66 -7.26 -2.92 4.96
N LEU A 67 -6.96 -1.72 5.45
CA LEU A 67 -7.90 -0.91 6.23
C LEU A 67 -8.59 0.08 5.29
N ASP A 68 -9.87 -0.13 4.99
CA ASP A 68 -10.60 0.69 4.02
C ASP A 68 -12.14 0.58 4.20
N THR A 69 -12.92 0.83 3.15
CA THR A 69 -14.39 0.83 3.14
C THR A 69 -15.04 -0.55 3.08
N GLY A 70 -14.25 -1.62 3.02
CA GLY A 70 -14.70 -3.01 2.90
C GLY A 70 -14.51 -3.58 1.49
N ILE A 71 -15.26 -4.63 1.15
CA ILE A 71 -15.28 -5.24 -0.19
C ILE A 71 -16.70 -5.52 -0.69
N ASN A 72 -16.91 -5.42 -2.00
CA ASN A 72 -18.05 -6.02 -2.68
C ASN A 72 -17.69 -7.43 -3.14
N GLN A 73 -18.21 -8.46 -2.45
CA GLN A 73 -17.94 -9.86 -2.77
C GLN A 73 -18.44 -10.32 -4.15
N ASN A 74 -19.36 -9.56 -4.76
CA ASN A 74 -19.86 -9.83 -6.10
C ASN A 74 -18.99 -9.21 -7.21
N ASN A 75 -17.97 -8.40 -6.86
CA ASN A 75 -16.98 -7.94 -7.83
C ASN A 75 -16.15 -9.13 -8.34
N GLY A 76 -15.89 -9.19 -9.65
CA GLY A 76 -15.22 -10.33 -10.29
C GLY A 76 -13.81 -10.63 -9.77
N ALA A 77 -13.02 -9.60 -9.46
CA ALA A 77 -11.68 -9.81 -8.89
C ALA A 77 -11.77 -10.35 -7.45
N ILE A 78 -12.70 -9.83 -6.65
CA ILE A 78 -12.92 -10.28 -5.27
C ILE A 78 -13.44 -11.73 -5.25
N SER A 79 -14.41 -12.07 -6.10
CA SER A 79 -14.93 -13.44 -6.20
C SER A 79 -13.87 -14.42 -6.70
N GLY A 80 -13.01 -13.99 -7.63
CA GLY A 80 -11.81 -14.73 -8.03
C GLY A 80 -10.86 -14.96 -6.86
N GLY A 81 -10.54 -13.92 -6.09
CA GLY A 81 -9.68 -14.02 -4.90
C GLY A 81 -10.25 -14.95 -3.81
N LEU A 82 -11.57 -14.95 -3.61
CA LEU A 82 -12.26 -15.90 -2.72
C LEU A 82 -12.17 -17.35 -3.23
N THR A 83 -12.35 -17.54 -4.54
CA THR A 83 -12.29 -18.87 -5.19
C THR A 83 -10.88 -19.45 -5.10
N MET A 84 -9.87 -18.63 -5.32
CA MET A 84 -8.45 -18.98 -5.23
C MET A 84 -7.91 -18.98 -3.79
N LYS A 85 -8.74 -18.62 -2.80
CA LYS A 85 -8.43 -18.55 -1.36
C LYS A 85 -7.38 -17.51 -0.95
N HIS A 86 -7.04 -16.57 -1.83
CA HIS A 86 -6.26 -15.37 -1.47
C HIS A 86 -7.03 -14.43 -0.54
N ILE A 87 -8.37 -14.48 -0.60
CA ILE A 87 -9.25 -13.90 0.41
C ILE A 87 -10.04 -15.04 1.02
N GLN A 88 -10.18 -15.04 2.35
CA GLN A 88 -11.02 -16.01 3.04
C GLN A 88 -12.06 -15.27 3.90
N HIS A 89 -13.23 -15.87 4.11
CA HIS A 89 -14.30 -15.22 4.87
C HIS A 89 -13.85 -14.82 6.28
N GLN A 90 -13.02 -15.64 6.94
CA GLN A 90 -12.46 -15.35 8.26
C GLN A 90 -11.37 -14.26 8.25
N ASN A 91 -10.87 -13.89 7.07
CA ASN A 91 -9.90 -12.80 6.89
C ASN A 91 -10.62 -11.45 6.64
N CYS A 92 -11.95 -11.42 6.67
CA CYS A 92 -12.74 -10.23 6.43
C CYS A 92 -13.50 -9.84 7.71
N ARG A 93 -13.32 -8.61 8.19
CA ARG A 93 -13.98 -8.11 9.39
C ARG A 93 -14.33 -6.63 9.29
N SER A 94 -15.50 -6.29 9.83
CA SER A 94 -15.98 -4.91 10.00
C SER A 94 -15.85 -4.45 11.44
N TRP A 95 -15.44 -3.20 11.60
CA TRP A 95 -15.53 -2.42 12.82
C TRP A 95 -16.60 -1.32 12.73
N VAL A 96 -17.35 -1.30 11.62
CA VAL A 96 -18.44 -0.35 11.39
C VAL A 96 -19.78 -1.01 11.72
N GLY A 97 -20.55 -0.36 12.60
CA GLY A 97 -21.79 -0.90 13.15
C GLY A 97 -21.56 -2.12 14.06
N ASP A 98 -22.64 -2.86 14.33
CA ASP A 98 -22.63 -3.93 15.33
C ASP A 98 -22.30 -5.32 14.75
N ASN A 99 -22.37 -5.49 13.42
CA ASN A 99 -22.14 -6.78 12.77
C ASN A 99 -20.72 -6.87 12.19
N PRO A 100 -19.79 -7.63 12.80
CA PRO A 100 -18.42 -7.76 12.31
C PRO A 100 -18.30 -8.49 10.98
N ASN A 101 -19.33 -9.22 10.54
CA ASN A 101 -19.33 -9.91 9.26
C ASN A 101 -19.85 -9.03 8.11
N ASN A 102 -20.39 -7.84 8.41
CA ASN A 102 -20.86 -6.91 7.38
C ASN A 102 -19.70 -6.12 6.78
N VAL A 103 -18.96 -6.75 5.88
CA VAL A 103 -17.84 -6.13 5.15
C VAL A 103 -18.23 -5.50 3.83
N HIS A 104 -19.53 -5.39 3.52
CA HIS A 104 -20.00 -4.89 2.25
C HIS A 104 -19.54 -3.45 2.01
N ASP A 105 -18.92 -3.21 0.85
CA ASP A 105 -18.45 -1.90 0.43
C ASP A 105 -19.52 -1.16 -0.39
N CYS A 106 -20.13 -0.13 0.22
CA CYS A 106 -21.09 0.73 -0.46
C CYS A 106 -20.44 1.92 -1.18
N HIS A 107 -19.14 2.15 -0.99
CA HIS A 107 -18.40 3.23 -1.66
C HIS A 107 -17.66 2.73 -2.91
N GLY A 108 -17.09 1.54 -2.82
CA GLY A 108 -16.29 0.91 -3.87
C GLY A 108 -14.79 1.21 -3.79
N HIS A 109 -14.32 2.05 -2.85
CA HIS A 109 -12.89 2.38 -2.76
C HIS A 109 -12.09 1.17 -2.28
N GLY A 110 -12.46 0.60 -1.13
CA GLY A 110 -11.84 -0.61 -0.60
C GLY A 110 -11.88 -1.78 -1.57
N THR A 111 -12.98 -1.95 -2.32
CA THR A 111 -13.08 -2.97 -3.38
C THR A 111 -12.00 -2.77 -4.45
N ARG A 112 -11.79 -1.55 -4.94
CA ARG A 112 -10.74 -1.25 -5.93
C ARG A 112 -9.33 -1.43 -5.36
N ILE A 113 -9.12 -1.05 -4.09
CA ILE A 113 -7.84 -1.26 -3.41
C ILE A 113 -7.51 -2.75 -3.32
N VAL A 114 -8.47 -3.58 -2.91
CA VAL A 114 -8.28 -5.03 -2.81
C VAL A 114 -8.11 -5.68 -4.18
N GLU A 115 -8.88 -5.26 -5.20
CA GLU A 115 -8.66 -5.69 -6.59
C GLU A 115 -7.22 -5.40 -7.05
N LEU A 116 -6.71 -4.20 -6.76
CA LEU A 116 -5.36 -3.81 -7.13
C LEU A 116 -4.30 -4.68 -6.45
N ILE A 117 -4.49 -5.01 -5.17
CA ILE A 117 -3.57 -5.90 -4.43
C ILE A 117 -3.59 -7.31 -5.01
N LEU A 118 -4.77 -7.88 -5.28
CA LEU A 118 -4.88 -9.21 -5.90
C LEU A 118 -4.17 -9.29 -7.26
N ARG A 119 -4.20 -8.20 -8.03
CA ARG A 119 -3.50 -8.10 -9.32
C ARG A 119 -1.99 -7.92 -9.17
N ALA A 120 -1.54 -7.21 -8.15
CA ALA A 120 -0.15 -6.82 -8.00
C ALA A 120 0.66 -7.78 -7.10
N ALA A 121 -0.01 -8.55 -6.25
CA ALA A 121 0.57 -9.55 -5.37
C ALA A 121 -0.26 -10.86 -5.37
N PRO A 122 -0.25 -11.62 -6.47
CA PRO A 122 -1.06 -12.85 -6.59
C PRO A 122 -0.73 -13.93 -5.56
N GLU A 123 0.44 -13.95 -4.93
CA GLU A 123 0.86 -14.93 -3.93
C GLU A 123 0.53 -14.51 -2.50
N ALA A 124 -0.05 -13.32 -2.31
CA ALA A 124 -0.37 -12.79 -0.98
C ALA A 124 -1.77 -13.21 -0.50
N ASP A 125 -1.88 -13.41 0.81
CA ASP A 125 -3.17 -13.53 1.48
C ASP A 125 -3.65 -12.14 1.91
N VAL A 126 -4.86 -11.77 1.50
CA VAL A 126 -5.45 -10.47 1.79
C VAL A 126 -6.47 -10.57 2.92
N TYR A 127 -6.29 -9.67 3.90
CA TYR A 127 -7.14 -9.50 5.07
C TYR A 127 -7.85 -8.16 4.99
N VAL A 128 -9.17 -8.16 5.06
CA VAL A 128 -9.99 -6.96 4.85
C VAL A 128 -10.50 -6.44 6.18
N CYS A 129 -10.08 -5.22 6.52
CA CYS A 129 -10.58 -4.45 7.65
C CYS A 129 -11.49 -3.32 7.17
N LYS A 130 -12.80 -3.49 7.28
CA LYS A 130 -13.75 -2.39 7.05
C LYS A 130 -13.77 -1.48 8.28
N VAL A 131 -13.21 -0.28 8.15
CA VAL A 131 -13.05 0.69 9.26
C VAL A 131 -13.96 1.91 9.13
N PHE A 132 -14.50 2.18 7.93
CA PHE A 132 -15.49 3.24 7.66
C PHE A 132 -16.41 2.90 6.49
N ASN A 133 -17.55 3.60 6.35
CA ASN A 133 -18.56 3.30 5.33
C ASN A 133 -18.46 4.12 4.03
N GLY A 134 -17.73 5.23 4.00
CA GLY A 134 -17.63 6.04 2.78
C GLY A 134 -16.50 7.05 2.82
N ALA A 135 -16.46 7.95 1.82
CA ALA A 135 -15.43 8.98 1.66
C ALA A 135 -15.32 9.99 2.82
N ARG A 136 -16.26 9.96 3.76
CA ARG A 136 -16.34 10.87 4.88
C ARG A 136 -16.60 10.07 6.14
N LEU A 137 -15.59 10.01 6.98
CA LEU A 137 -15.64 9.32 8.26
C LEU A 137 -16.29 10.23 9.32
N GLN A 138 -17.18 9.67 10.13
CA GLN A 138 -17.66 10.33 11.34
C GLN A 138 -16.61 10.20 12.45
N PRO A 139 -16.32 11.22 13.27
CA PRO A 139 -15.25 11.16 14.28
C PRO A 139 -15.26 9.92 15.18
N ASP A 140 -16.44 9.34 15.43
CA ASP A 140 -16.62 8.13 16.21
C ASP A 140 -16.18 6.84 15.51
N GLU A 141 -16.00 6.83 14.19
CA GLU A 141 -15.45 5.71 13.44
C GLU A 141 -13.90 5.73 13.41
N ALA A 142 -13.22 6.84 13.74
CA ALA A 142 -11.76 6.94 13.66
C ALA A 142 -11.08 5.95 14.62
N LYS A 143 -11.72 5.70 15.77
CA LYS A 143 -11.32 4.68 16.75
C LYS A 143 -11.27 3.26 16.16
N ASN A 144 -11.99 3.00 15.07
CA ASN A 144 -12.00 1.69 14.41
C ASN A 144 -10.66 1.36 13.77
N ILE A 145 -9.93 2.38 13.30
CA ILE A 145 -8.60 2.21 12.70
C ILE A 145 -7.65 1.59 13.71
N ALA A 146 -7.55 2.17 14.91
CA ALA A 146 -6.70 1.63 15.98
C ALA A 146 -7.09 0.20 16.38
N LYS A 147 -8.40 -0.09 16.48
CA LYS A 147 -8.89 -1.45 16.79
C LYS A 147 -8.55 -2.45 15.68
N ALA A 148 -8.67 -2.06 14.43
CA ALA A 148 -8.35 -2.88 13.27
C ALA A 148 -6.84 -3.15 13.17
N ILE A 149 -5.99 -2.15 13.43
CA ILE A 149 -4.53 -2.34 13.49
C ILE A 149 -4.18 -3.39 14.56
N ARG A 150 -4.66 -3.22 15.80
CA ARG A 150 -4.40 -4.18 16.88
C ARG A 150 -4.85 -5.59 16.51
N TYR A 151 -6.04 -5.74 15.93
CA TYR A 151 -6.54 -7.06 15.53
C TYR A 151 -5.71 -7.68 14.39
N ALA A 152 -5.33 -6.88 13.39
CA ALA A 152 -4.49 -7.35 12.30
C ALA A 152 -3.12 -7.83 12.79
N VAL A 153 -2.55 -7.15 13.79
CA VAL A 153 -1.27 -7.52 14.42
C VAL A 153 -1.43 -8.72 15.34
N ASP A 154 -2.32 -8.64 16.33
CA ASP A 154 -2.36 -9.57 17.46
C ASP A 154 -3.09 -10.89 17.14
N VAL A 155 -4.06 -10.84 16.22
CA VAL A 155 -4.94 -11.98 15.91
C VAL A 155 -4.63 -12.59 14.56
N TRP A 156 -4.48 -11.76 13.52
CA TRP A 156 -4.17 -12.24 12.18
C TRP A 156 -2.67 -12.38 11.92
N ASP A 157 -1.83 -11.76 12.74
CA ASP A 157 -0.38 -11.78 12.60
C ASP A 157 0.05 -11.44 11.16
N VAL A 158 -0.50 -10.35 10.63
CA VAL A 158 -0.18 -9.91 9.26
C VAL A 158 1.25 -9.41 9.15
N ASP A 159 1.82 -9.42 7.94
CA ASP A 159 3.16 -8.87 7.69
C ASP A 159 3.09 -7.38 7.37
N ILE A 160 2.08 -7.00 6.57
CA ILE A 160 1.94 -5.67 5.97
C ILE A 160 0.55 -5.12 6.28
N ILE A 161 0.47 -3.83 6.59
CA ILE A 161 -0.77 -3.08 6.75
C ILE A 161 -0.79 -1.93 5.73
N SER A 162 -1.78 -1.93 4.85
CA SER A 162 -2.01 -0.90 3.83
C SER A 162 -3.17 0.01 4.23
N MET A 163 -2.91 1.32 4.22
CA MET A 163 -3.86 2.38 4.58
C MET A 163 -3.99 3.42 3.46
N SER A 164 -5.05 3.29 2.65
CA SER A 164 -5.27 4.14 1.47
C SER A 164 -6.11 5.39 1.79
N PHE A 165 -5.87 6.01 2.94
CA PHE A 165 -6.61 7.18 3.42
C PHE A 165 -5.71 8.10 4.24
N GLY A 166 -6.18 9.32 4.47
CA GLY A 166 -5.52 10.29 5.34
C GLY A 166 -6.49 10.94 6.31
N LEU A 167 -5.98 11.30 7.48
CA LEU A 167 -6.66 12.02 8.52
C LEU A 167 -6.11 13.44 8.61
N THR A 168 -7.02 14.42 8.72
CA THR A 168 -6.67 15.81 8.98
C THR A 168 -6.41 16.03 10.47
N PRO A 169 -5.35 16.78 10.86
CA PRO A 169 -5.04 17.02 12.26
C PRO A 169 -6.26 17.49 13.06
N PRO A 170 -6.49 16.93 14.26
CA PRO A 170 -7.66 17.29 15.03
C PRO A 170 -7.61 18.75 15.49
N SER A 171 -8.77 19.39 15.49
CA SER A 171 -8.94 20.69 16.15
C SER A 171 -8.67 20.55 17.66
N PRO A 172 -8.13 21.58 18.35
CA PRO A 172 -8.00 21.58 19.81
C PRO A 172 -9.29 21.27 20.57
N ASN A 173 -10.45 21.55 19.96
CA ASN A 173 -11.77 21.32 20.56
C ASN A 173 -12.38 19.96 20.22
N ASP A 174 -11.73 19.13 19.39
CA ASP A 174 -12.22 17.80 19.01
C ASP A 174 -11.52 16.71 19.83
N ALA A 175 -11.93 16.57 21.09
CA ALA A 175 -11.35 15.61 22.02
C ALA A 175 -11.50 14.15 21.55
N GLN A 176 -12.56 13.85 20.79
CA GLN A 176 -12.82 12.51 20.29
C GLN A 176 -11.81 12.13 19.20
N LEU A 177 -11.59 13.02 18.23
CA LEU A 177 -10.62 12.78 17.18
C LEU A 177 -9.18 12.79 17.71
N GLN A 178 -8.86 13.65 18.69
CA GLN A 178 -7.56 13.60 19.38
C GLN A 178 -7.30 12.25 20.04
N ALA A 179 -8.30 11.69 20.75
CA ALA A 179 -8.18 10.38 21.36
C ALA A 179 -7.98 9.28 20.30
N ALA A 180 -8.73 9.33 19.19
CA ALA A 180 -8.57 8.38 18.09
C ALA A 180 -7.18 8.47 17.43
N TYR A 181 -6.67 9.68 17.20
CA TYR A 181 -5.31 9.90 16.69
C TYR A 181 -4.26 9.22 17.56
N LYS A 182 -4.30 9.52 18.86
CA LYS A 182 -3.39 8.93 19.84
C LYS A 182 -3.52 7.40 19.89
N ASP A 183 -4.73 6.87 19.81
CA ASP A 183 -4.97 5.42 19.79
C ASP A 183 -4.37 4.75 18.55
N ILE A 184 -4.40 5.42 17.39
CA ILE A 184 -3.80 4.94 16.14
C ILE A 184 -2.27 4.99 16.25
N GLU A 185 -1.69 6.09 16.74
CA GLU A 185 -0.24 6.22 16.99
C GLU A 185 0.25 5.07 17.87
N VAL A 186 -0.39 4.87 19.03
CA VAL A 186 -0.05 3.79 19.97
C VAL A 186 -0.21 2.41 19.33
N ALA A 187 -1.21 2.22 18.46
CA ALA A 187 -1.39 0.94 17.76
C ALA A 187 -0.28 0.67 16.73
N ILE A 188 0.21 1.70 16.03
CA ILE A 188 1.33 1.60 15.09
C ILE A 188 2.64 1.34 15.84
N GLU A 189 2.90 2.06 16.94
CA GLU A 189 4.11 1.90 17.74
C GLU A 189 4.22 0.53 18.39
N ASN A 190 3.10 -0.05 18.82
CA ASN A 190 3.07 -1.38 19.45
C ASN A 190 3.02 -2.55 18.46
N ALA A 191 3.00 -2.30 17.16
CA ALA A 191 2.86 -3.34 16.14
C ALA A 191 4.15 -4.15 15.88
N GLY A 192 5.18 -3.99 16.72
CA GLY A 192 6.42 -4.76 16.64
C GLY A 192 7.10 -4.60 15.28
N SER A 193 7.27 -5.70 14.55
CA SER A 193 7.96 -5.70 13.26
C SER A 193 7.05 -5.35 12.07
N LYS A 194 5.75 -5.11 12.20
CA LYS A 194 4.88 -5.00 11.01
C LYS A 194 5.24 -3.80 10.11
N VAL A 195 5.04 -3.96 8.80
CA VAL A 195 5.30 -2.89 7.83
C VAL A 195 4.02 -2.13 7.53
N PHE A 196 4.04 -0.81 7.68
CA PHE A 196 2.89 0.05 7.38
C PHE A 196 3.14 0.87 6.12
N PHE A 197 2.17 0.88 5.21
CA PHE A 197 2.13 1.77 4.06
C PHE A 197 0.92 2.68 4.14
N ALA A 198 1.10 3.96 3.82
CA ALA A 198 -0.01 4.90 3.74
C ALA A 198 0.11 5.89 2.58
N ALA A 199 -1.05 6.29 2.06
CA ALA A 199 -1.16 7.30 1.01
C ALA A 199 -0.77 8.69 1.52
N ALA A 200 0.11 9.39 0.79
CA ALA A 200 0.64 10.69 1.22
C ALA A 200 -0.46 11.76 1.38
N ALA A 201 -1.18 12.02 0.28
CA ALA A 201 -2.37 12.86 0.09
C ALA A 201 -2.47 13.23 -1.42
N ASN A 202 -3.55 13.90 -1.81
CA ASN A 202 -3.76 14.39 -3.19
C ASN A 202 -3.80 15.92 -3.31
N HIS A 203 -3.27 16.65 -2.32
CA HIS A 203 -3.40 18.11 -2.26
C HIS A 203 -2.40 18.87 -3.14
N GLY A 204 -1.50 18.18 -3.84
CA GLY A 204 -0.35 18.84 -4.47
C GLY A 204 0.41 19.71 -3.48
N SER A 205 0.99 20.81 -3.95
CA SER A 205 1.68 21.80 -3.11
C SER A 205 0.74 22.60 -2.17
N HIS A 206 -0.56 22.31 -2.12
CA HIS A 206 -1.53 23.02 -1.28
C HIS A 206 -1.69 22.44 0.13
N GLY A 207 -1.08 21.29 0.43
CA GLY A 207 -1.18 20.67 1.75
C GLY A 207 -0.02 19.72 2.05
N PRO A 208 0.26 19.46 3.34
CA PRO A 208 1.27 18.51 3.74
C PRO A 208 0.78 17.07 3.54
N ARG A 209 1.68 16.11 3.80
CA ARG A 209 1.31 14.72 4.04
C ARG A 209 0.33 14.63 5.21
N THR A 210 -0.61 13.69 5.11
CA THR A 210 -1.62 13.46 6.15
C THR A 210 -1.25 12.30 7.06
N PHE A 211 -1.87 12.24 8.24
CA PHE A 211 -1.72 11.08 9.13
C PHE A 211 -2.53 9.90 8.57
N PRO A 212 -2.06 8.64 8.58
CA PRO A 212 -0.85 8.15 9.24
C PRO A 212 0.41 8.21 8.37
N ALA A 213 0.36 8.70 7.14
CA ALA A 213 1.53 8.73 6.24
C ALA A 213 2.69 9.59 6.75
N ASN A 214 2.42 10.63 7.55
CA ASN A 214 3.45 11.43 8.20
C ASN A 214 4.01 10.84 9.52
N HIS A 215 3.57 9.64 9.92
CA HIS A 215 4.09 8.97 11.11
C HIS A 215 5.45 8.30 10.82
N PRO A 216 6.48 8.43 11.68
CA PRO A 216 7.84 7.92 11.39
C PRO A 216 7.93 6.41 11.10
N SER A 217 7.08 5.60 11.75
CA SER A 217 7.01 4.15 11.55
C SER A 217 6.24 3.72 10.29
N VAL A 218 5.59 4.66 9.59
CA VAL A 218 4.80 4.40 8.38
C VAL A 218 5.60 4.79 7.16
N ILE A 219 5.57 3.95 6.12
CA ILE A 219 6.19 4.25 4.84
C ILE A 219 5.18 5.05 4.00
N CYS A 220 5.44 6.35 3.87
CA CYS A 220 4.63 7.27 3.07
C CYS A 220 4.82 7.01 1.57
N ILE A 221 3.71 6.84 0.83
CA ILE A 221 3.74 6.57 -0.61
C ILE A 221 3.04 7.68 -1.39
N HIS A 222 3.79 8.25 -2.34
CA HIS A 222 3.36 9.28 -3.29
C HIS A 222 3.00 8.62 -4.64
N ALA A 223 2.32 9.36 -5.51
CA ALA A 223 1.84 8.86 -6.79
C ALA A 223 2.76 9.29 -7.94
N SER A 224 3.27 8.30 -8.68
CA SER A 224 3.94 8.49 -9.96
C SER A 224 3.02 8.18 -11.13
N ASP A 225 3.35 8.70 -12.32
CA ASP A 225 2.84 8.14 -13.56
C ASP A 225 3.56 6.83 -13.93
N GLY A 226 3.10 6.16 -14.98
CA GLY A 226 3.70 4.91 -15.45
C GLY A 226 5.07 5.05 -16.11
N LYS A 227 5.63 6.27 -16.19
CA LYS A 227 7.03 6.51 -16.58
C LYS A 227 7.93 6.74 -15.36
N GLY A 228 7.39 6.58 -14.14
CA GLY A 228 8.09 6.81 -12.89
C GLY A 228 8.37 8.29 -12.62
N LYS A 229 7.62 9.22 -13.21
CA LYS A 229 7.69 10.66 -12.91
C LYS A 229 6.60 11.06 -11.93
N ASP A 230 6.77 12.19 -11.27
CA ASP A 230 5.73 12.76 -10.41
C ASP A 230 4.38 12.86 -11.14
N GLY A 231 3.33 12.35 -10.49
CA GLY A 231 1.95 12.40 -10.96
C GLY A 231 1.30 13.77 -10.82
N GLY A 232 1.91 14.71 -10.07
CA GLY A 232 1.45 16.08 -9.90
C GLY A 232 0.26 16.23 -8.94
N ILE A 233 -0.01 15.21 -8.13
CA ILE A 233 -1.08 15.22 -7.11
C ILE A 233 -0.55 15.12 -5.69
N SER A 234 0.67 14.62 -5.50
CA SER A 234 1.22 14.36 -4.17
C SER A 234 1.69 15.65 -3.50
N PRO A 235 1.70 15.72 -2.15
CA PRO A 235 2.41 16.76 -1.41
C PRO A 235 3.88 16.84 -1.81
N GLU A 236 4.47 18.04 -1.67
CA GLU A 236 5.90 18.25 -1.90
C GLU A 236 6.76 17.26 -1.09
N PRO A 237 7.90 16.82 -1.63
CA PRO A 237 8.77 15.90 -0.93
C PRO A 237 9.38 16.55 0.33
N GLU A 238 9.43 15.79 1.41
CA GLU A 238 10.06 16.20 2.67
C GLU A 238 11.54 15.83 2.65
N SER A 239 12.42 16.80 2.95
CA SER A 239 13.88 16.61 2.90
C SER A 239 14.41 15.59 3.92
N THR A 240 13.62 15.27 4.94
CA THR A 240 13.98 14.37 6.03
C THR A 240 13.47 12.94 5.85
N ASP A 241 12.80 12.63 4.74
CA ASP A 241 12.21 11.31 4.48
C ASP A 241 12.54 10.80 3.07
N ASP A 242 12.20 9.55 2.80
CA ASP A 242 12.55 8.85 1.57
C ASP A 242 11.76 9.33 0.34
N ASN A 243 10.55 9.85 0.53
CA ASN A 243 9.66 10.30 -0.56
C ASN A 243 9.41 9.21 -1.61
N PHE A 244 9.15 7.98 -1.16
CA PHE A 244 8.85 6.87 -2.08
C PHE A 244 7.57 7.17 -2.87
N MET A 245 7.60 6.81 -4.15
CA MET A 245 6.46 6.85 -5.04
C MET A 245 6.41 5.62 -5.92
N THR A 246 5.21 5.21 -6.32
CA THR A 246 4.99 4.20 -7.36
C THR A 246 3.73 4.56 -8.15
N LEU A 247 3.35 3.75 -9.13
CA LEU A 247 2.23 4.05 -10.02
C LEU A 247 0.97 4.38 -9.21
N GLY A 248 0.49 5.62 -9.36
CA GLY A 248 -0.74 6.12 -8.77
C GLY A 248 -1.63 6.87 -9.76
N ILE A 249 -1.25 6.93 -11.05
CA ILE A 249 -1.95 7.70 -12.07
C ILE A 249 -2.46 6.80 -13.19
N ALA A 250 -3.71 6.99 -13.58
CA ALA A 250 -4.38 6.34 -14.71
C ALA A 250 -4.43 4.80 -14.63
N LEU A 251 -4.59 4.23 -13.44
CA LEU A 251 -4.76 2.79 -13.24
C LEU A 251 -6.07 2.32 -13.86
N ASN A 252 -6.04 1.22 -14.61
CA ASN A 252 -7.22 0.63 -15.26
C ASN A 252 -7.95 -0.35 -14.32
N PHE A 253 -9.25 -0.13 -14.13
CA PHE A 253 -10.17 -1.00 -13.37
C PHE A 253 -11.30 -1.56 -14.27
N GLY A 254 -11.03 -1.71 -15.57
CA GLY A 254 -11.96 -2.21 -16.57
C GLY A 254 -12.74 -1.06 -17.22
N ASP A 255 -13.82 -0.63 -16.56
CA ASP A 255 -14.75 0.37 -17.11
C ASP A 255 -14.27 1.81 -16.89
N GLU A 256 -13.30 2.02 -16.01
CA GLU A 256 -12.80 3.33 -15.66
C GLU A 256 -11.30 3.31 -15.33
N ARG A 257 -10.67 4.49 -15.43
CA ARG A 257 -9.31 4.72 -14.94
C ARG A 257 -9.32 5.68 -13.76
N LYS A 258 -8.55 5.34 -12.71
CA LYS A 258 -8.46 6.13 -11.48
C LYS A 258 -7.04 6.58 -11.19
N SER A 259 -6.93 7.69 -10.48
CA SER A 259 -5.66 8.26 -10.04
C SER A 259 -5.74 8.73 -8.60
N GLY A 260 -4.65 8.58 -7.85
CA GLY A 260 -4.64 8.85 -6.43
C GLY A 260 -3.45 8.22 -5.71
N THR A 261 -2.97 8.88 -4.66
CA THR A 261 -2.02 8.25 -3.73
C THR A 261 -2.63 7.05 -3.00
N SER A 262 -3.97 6.99 -2.89
CA SER A 262 -4.70 5.82 -2.41
C SER A 262 -4.51 4.56 -3.25
N TYR A 263 -4.10 4.68 -4.52
CA TYR A 263 -3.75 3.54 -5.38
C TYR A 263 -2.25 3.23 -5.37
N ALA A 264 -1.39 4.24 -5.17
CA ALA A 264 0.04 4.03 -5.07
C ALA A 264 0.44 3.28 -3.78
N ALA A 265 -0.15 3.63 -2.64
CA ALA A 265 0.13 2.98 -1.36
C ALA A 265 -0.09 1.44 -1.34
N PRO A 266 -1.25 0.90 -1.79
CA PRO A 266 -1.47 -0.54 -1.83
C PRO A 266 -0.64 -1.23 -2.90
N LEU A 267 -0.28 -0.53 -3.98
CA LEU A 267 0.64 -1.07 -4.97
C LEU A 267 2.05 -1.22 -4.38
N ALA A 268 2.52 -0.26 -3.59
CA ALA A 268 3.77 -0.39 -2.84
C ALA A 268 3.70 -1.51 -1.79
N ALA A 269 2.58 -1.64 -1.08
CA ALA A 269 2.36 -2.76 -0.17
C ALA A 269 2.41 -4.11 -0.90
N SER A 270 1.86 -4.19 -2.11
CA SER A 270 1.90 -5.38 -2.97
C SER A 270 3.33 -5.71 -3.42
N MET A 271 4.12 -4.70 -3.81
CA MET A 271 5.55 -4.89 -4.11
C MET A 271 6.33 -5.39 -2.90
N ALA A 272 6.08 -4.83 -1.72
CA ALA A 272 6.69 -5.31 -0.48
C ALA A 272 6.33 -6.78 -0.20
N ALA A 273 5.08 -7.18 -0.44
CA ALA A 273 4.67 -8.56 -0.28
C ALA A 273 5.38 -9.50 -1.26
N HIS A 274 5.49 -9.09 -2.53
CA HIS A 274 6.29 -9.78 -3.55
C HIS A 274 7.73 -9.97 -3.11
N ILE A 275 8.38 -8.92 -2.60
CA ILE A 275 9.78 -8.99 -2.15
C ILE A 275 9.93 -9.94 -0.98
N LEU A 276 9.00 -9.91 -0.01
CA LEU A 276 9.01 -10.85 1.11
C LEU A 276 8.82 -12.29 0.63
N TYR A 277 7.96 -12.52 -0.36
CA TYR A 277 7.78 -13.83 -0.97
C TYR A 277 9.07 -14.31 -1.66
N VAL A 278 9.70 -13.47 -2.48
CA VAL A 278 10.97 -13.78 -3.17
C VAL A 278 12.08 -14.06 -2.15
N ALA A 279 12.21 -13.23 -1.11
CA ALA A 279 13.23 -13.36 -0.07
C ALA A 279 13.07 -14.63 0.79
N GLU A 280 11.83 -15.06 1.04
CA GLU A 280 11.52 -16.25 1.84
C GLU A 280 11.69 -17.53 1.00
N ASN A 281 11.21 -17.53 -0.24
CA ASN A 281 11.00 -18.75 -1.00
C ASN A 281 11.99 -18.93 -2.17
N LEU A 282 12.56 -17.86 -2.73
CA LEU A 282 13.31 -17.92 -4.00
C LEU A 282 14.80 -17.55 -3.89
N LEU A 283 15.21 -16.96 -2.76
CA LEU A 283 16.58 -16.52 -2.49
C LEU A 283 17.18 -17.22 -1.26
N ASP A 284 18.49 -17.43 -1.31
CA ASP A 284 19.28 -17.93 -0.18
C ASP A 284 19.73 -16.75 0.71
N LEU A 285 18.86 -16.36 1.63
CA LEU A 285 19.10 -15.29 2.61
C LEU A 285 19.16 -15.86 4.02
N SER A 286 19.96 -15.22 4.88
CA SER A 286 20.02 -15.56 6.31
C SER A 286 18.67 -15.29 7.00
N GLU A 287 18.40 -16.01 8.09
CA GLU A 287 17.20 -15.81 8.90
C GLU A 287 17.11 -14.36 9.42
N SER A 288 18.23 -13.77 9.82
CA SER A 288 18.30 -12.37 10.24
C SER A 288 17.91 -11.41 9.10
N ALA A 289 18.44 -11.61 7.89
CA ALA A 289 18.07 -10.79 6.74
C ALA A 289 16.58 -10.90 6.42
N ARG A 290 16.02 -12.12 6.45
CA ARG A 290 14.57 -12.36 6.24
C ARG A 290 13.73 -11.68 7.33
N HIS A 291 14.11 -11.81 8.60
CA HIS A 291 13.43 -11.15 9.72
C HIS A 291 13.47 -9.62 9.58
N ARG A 292 14.64 -9.08 9.23
CA ARG A 292 14.84 -7.64 9.08
C ARG A 292 14.05 -7.08 7.92
N LEU A 293 13.95 -7.77 6.79
CA LEU A 293 13.11 -7.38 5.65
C LEU A 293 11.64 -7.23 6.04
N ARG A 294 11.15 -8.02 7.00
CA ARG A 294 9.79 -7.90 7.53
C ARG A 294 9.58 -6.68 8.42
N THR A 295 10.63 -5.92 8.78
CA THR A 295 10.52 -4.69 9.58
C THR A 295 10.33 -3.44 8.72
N GLY A 296 9.66 -2.41 9.23
CA GLY A 296 9.53 -1.13 8.53
C GLY A 296 10.89 -0.50 8.14
N ARG A 297 11.91 -0.60 9.01
CA ARG A 297 13.25 -0.10 8.71
C ARG A 297 13.94 -0.90 7.61
N GLY A 298 13.83 -2.23 7.65
CA GLY A 298 14.39 -3.11 6.62
C GLY A 298 13.69 -2.92 5.28
N MET A 299 12.37 -2.84 5.26
CA MET A 299 11.62 -2.62 4.02
C MET A 299 11.93 -1.25 3.40
N ARG A 300 12.12 -0.19 4.20
CA ARG A 300 12.60 1.11 3.69
C ARG A 300 13.95 0.98 2.99
N GLU A 301 14.89 0.27 3.58
CA GLU A 301 16.21 0.05 2.96
C GLU A 301 16.12 -0.78 1.68
N MET A 302 15.30 -1.83 1.69
CA MET A 302 15.01 -2.63 0.52
C MET A 302 14.42 -1.78 -0.61
N PHE A 303 13.50 -0.87 -0.30
CA PHE A 303 12.96 0.09 -1.27
C PHE A 303 14.05 1.02 -1.83
N ARG A 304 14.97 1.52 -1.01
CA ARG A 304 16.13 2.33 -1.49
C ARG A 304 17.01 1.55 -2.46
N LEU A 305 17.25 0.26 -2.19
CA LEU A 305 18.03 -0.61 -3.07
C LEU A 305 17.36 -0.83 -4.43
N MET A 306 16.02 -0.81 -4.50
CA MET A 306 15.27 -0.92 -5.76
C MET A 306 15.13 0.40 -6.52
N CYS A 307 15.23 1.53 -5.81
CA CYS A 307 15.09 2.83 -6.44
C CYS A 307 16.22 3.05 -7.48
N GLY A 308 15.81 3.46 -8.68
CA GLY A 308 16.74 3.84 -9.75
C GLY A 308 17.53 5.11 -9.41
N PRO A 309 18.67 5.35 -10.07
CA PRO A 309 19.52 6.52 -9.82
C PRO A 309 18.85 7.84 -10.23
N ARG A 310 17.80 7.80 -11.06
CA ARG A 310 17.08 8.98 -11.54
C ARG A 310 15.87 9.27 -10.64
N CYS A 311 16.14 9.74 -9.43
CA CYS A 311 15.12 10.37 -8.58
C CYS A 311 14.87 11.77 -9.12
N SER A 312 13.62 12.12 -9.43
CA SER A 312 13.26 13.44 -9.97
C SER A 312 12.48 14.23 -8.93
N GLY A 313 12.82 15.51 -8.75
CA GLY A 313 12.05 16.42 -7.90
C GLY A 313 12.01 16.02 -6.43
N GLY A 314 12.98 15.24 -5.93
CA GLY A 314 13.01 14.77 -4.53
C GLY A 314 12.27 13.46 -4.28
N TYR A 315 11.52 12.92 -5.26
CA TYR A 315 10.82 11.63 -5.14
C TYR A 315 11.67 10.44 -5.59
N ARG A 316 11.43 9.29 -4.97
CA ARG A 316 12.09 8.01 -5.27
C ARG A 316 11.10 7.01 -5.86
N PHE A 317 11.24 6.71 -7.16
CA PHE A 317 10.38 5.73 -7.82
C PHE A 317 10.76 4.30 -7.44
N VAL A 318 9.77 3.55 -6.94
CA VAL A 318 9.90 2.16 -6.52
C VAL A 318 9.25 1.23 -7.54
N ALA A 319 10.07 0.36 -8.12
CA ALA A 319 9.65 -0.81 -8.89
C ALA A 319 10.78 -1.85 -8.90
N PRO A 320 10.53 -3.15 -8.58
CA PRO A 320 11.57 -4.17 -8.44
C PRO A 320 12.53 -4.28 -9.63
N TRP A 321 11.97 -4.20 -10.84
CA TRP A 321 12.70 -4.38 -12.11
C TRP A 321 13.57 -3.20 -12.54
N VAL A 322 13.52 -2.06 -11.84
CA VAL A 322 14.30 -0.87 -12.21
C VAL A 322 15.79 -1.06 -11.92
N ARG A 323 16.14 -1.83 -10.89
CA ARG A 323 17.54 -1.94 -10.43
C ARG A 323 17.96 -3.32 -10.00
N LEU A 324 17.12 -4.04 -9.25
CA LEU A 324 17.55 -5.26 -8.57
C LEU A 324 17.09 -6.52 -9.32
N TRP A 325 15.79 -6.63 -9.58
CA TRP A 325 15.20 -7.75 -10.31
C TRP A 325 15.06 -7.44 -11.80
N THR A 326 16.19 -7.13 -12.44
CA THR A 326 16.23 -6.82 -13.87
C THR A 326 15.79 -8.01 -14.73
N GLN A 327 15.55 -7.77 -16.02
CA GLN A 327 15.09 -8.79 -16.95
C GLN A 327 15.92 -10.09 -16.86
N ASP A 328 15.21 -11.22 -16.83
CA ASP A 328 15.75 -12.57 -16.75
C ASP A 328 16.68 -12.81 -15.54
N TRP A 329 16.42 -12.14 -14.40
CA TRP A 329 17.20 -12.31 -13.18
C TRP A 329 17.20 -13.76 -12.68
N HIS A 330 16.09 -14.49 -12.88
CA HIS A 330 15.86 -15.83 -12.38
C HIS A 330 16.58 -16.93 -13.19
N LEU A 331 16.98 -16.63 -14.42
CA LEU A 331 17.68 -17.55 -15.32
C LEU A 331 19.20 -17.49 -15.17
N ASP A 332 19.71 -16.50 -14.44
CA ASP A 332 21.13 -16.18 -14.33
C ASP A 332 21.60 -16.26 -12.87
N GLY A 333 22.40 -17.29 -12.57
CA GLY A 333 22.92 -17.54 -11.23
C GLY A 333 23.78 -16.39 -10.68
N ASP A 334 24.47 -15.63 -11.54
CA ASP A 334 25.26 -14.48 -11.11
C ASP A 334 24.37 -13.29 -10.73
N LYS A 335 23.25 -13.08 -11.44
CA LYS A 335 22.25 -12.07 -11.05
C LYS A 335 21.58 -12.43 -9.73
N ILE A 336 21.19 -13.69 -9.53
CA ILE A 336 20.62 -14.17 -8.26
C ILE A 336 21.59 -13.90 -7.12
N LYS A 337 22.85 -14.35 -7.26
CA LYS A 337 23.89 -14.16 -6.25
C LYS A 337 24.19 -12.68 -5.99
N ASN A 338 24.10 -11.83 -7.00
CA ASN A 338 24.24 -10.38 -6.84
C ASN A 338 23.10 -9.78 -6.00
N ILE A 339 21.85 -10.21 -6.21
CA ILE A 339 20.70 -9.79 -5.39
C ILE A 339 20.93 -10.20 -3.93
N GLU A 340 21.26 -11.47 -3.70
CA GLU A 340 21.54 -12.01 -2.35
C GLU A 340 22.69 -11.26 -1.68
N THR A 341 23.81 -11.08 -2.39
CA THR A 341 24.98 -10.36 -1.88
C THR A 341 24.64 -8.91 -1.56
N THR A 342 23.87 -8.23 -2.42
CA THR A 342 23.46 -6.83 -2.19
C THR A 342 22.66 -6.70 -0.89
N VAL A 343 21.72 -7.62 -0.65
CA VAL A 343 20.96 -7.67 0.60
C VAL A 343 21.89 -7.98 1.77
N LEU A 344 22.67 -9.07 1.71
CA LEU A 344 23.48 -9.57 2.82
C LEU A 344 24.65 -8.66 3.20
N THR A 345 25.16 -7.85 2.26
CA THR A 345 26.28 -6.92 2.51
C THR A 345 25.83 -5.53 2.97
N THR A 346 24.54 -5.23 2.91
CA THR A 346 24.00 -4.01 3.48
C THR A 346 24.02 -4.12 5.01
N ASP A 347 24.67 -3.16 5.69
CA ASP A 347 24.89 -3.20 7.14
C ASP A 347 23.62 -3.41 7.96
N LEU A 348 22.47 -2.99 7.42
CA LEU A 348 21.18 -3.17 8.05
C LEU A 348 20.73 -4.63 8.16
N PHE A 349 21.11 -5.49 7.20
CA PHE A 349 20.66 -6.88 7.07
C PHE A 349 21.71 -7.89 7.56
N LYS A 350 22.91 -7.44 7.96
CA LYS A 350 24.00 -8.29 8.46
C LYS A 350 23.74 -8.87 9.86
N TYR A 351 22.98 -8.15 10.69
CA TYR A 351 22.84 -8.40 12.13
C TYR A 351 21.41 -8.72 12.51
#